data_AF-A0A530QF83-F1
#
_entry.id   AF-A0A530QF83-F1
#
_cell.length_a   1.000
_cell.length_b   1.000
_cell.length_c   1.000
_cell.angle_alpha   90.00
_cell.angle_beta   90.00
_cell.angle_gamma   90.00
#
_symmetry.space_group_name_H-M   'P 1'
#
loop_
_entity.id
_entity.type
_entity.pdbx_description
1 polymer ?
#
loop_
_entity_poly.entity_id
_entity_poly.type
_entity_poly.pdbx_seq_one_letter_code
_entity_poly.pdbx_strand_id
1 'polypeptide(L)'
;LNQAFTGNEVDLVWGWNETYVTLKGQGMPIEMNRDTKEGLSTWVCGYVLMKDAPGKLDQAYDFLSAVNAPGVSDYLVKTFGYGHGNAAGMAALDHK
;
A
#
# COMPACT_ATOMS: atom_id res chain seq x y z
N LEU A 1 10.47 6.70 -7.46
CA LEU A 1 10.82 5.45 -8.18
C LEU A 1 10.16 5.39 -9.54
N ASN A 2 8.84 5.63 -9.62
CA ASN A 2 8.10 5.62 -10.90
C ASN A 2 8.76 6.51 -11.96
N GLN A 3 9.05 7.79 -11.64
CA GLN A 3 9.70 8.70 -12.57
C GLN A 3 11.08 8.18 -13.04
N ALA A 4 11.96 7.78 -12.11
CA ALA A 4 13.29 7.26 -12.46
C ALA A 4 13.23 6.02 -13.36
N PHE A 5 12.29 5.09 -13.13
CA PHE A 5 12.05 3.96 -14.02
C PHE A 5 11.55 4.42 -15.40
N THR A 6 10.50 5.23 -15.45
CA THR A 6 9.92 5.68 -16.73
C THR A 6 10.87 6.55 -17.54
N GLY A 7 11.80 7.27 -16.87
CA GLY A 7 12.85 8.07 -17.47
C GLY A 7 14.09 7.26 -17.87
N ASN A 8 14.10 5.95 -17.62
CA ASN A 8 15.23 5.05 -17.91
C ASN A 8 16.53 5.46 -17.21
N GLU A 9 16.42 6.03 -16.00
CA GLU A 9 17.54 6.44 -15.15
C GLU A 9 18.06 5.29 -14.28
N VAL A 10 17.23 4.27 -14.06
CA VAL A 10 17.54 3.12 -13.20
C VAL A 10 17.02 1.82 -13.83
N ASP A 11 17.79 0.75 -13.69
CA ASP A 11 17.42 -0.59 -14.13
C ASP A 11 16.85 -1.46 -12.99
N LEU A 12 17.22 -1.14 -11.75
CA LEU A 12 16.85 -1.89 -10.55
C LEU A 12 16.68 -0.95 -9.37
N VAL A 13 15.63 -1.15 -8.58
CA VAL A 13 15.42 -0.42 -7.32
C VAL A 13 14.93 -1.38 -6.25
N TRP A 14 15.26 -1.07 -5.00
CA TRP A 14 14.51 -1.58 -3.85
C TRP A 14 13.40 -0.59 -3.54
N GLY A 15 12.15 -1.04 -3.55
CA GLY A 15 10.99 -0.16 -3.51
C GLY A 15 9.73 -0.81 -2.96
N TRP A 16 8.69 0.00 -2.86
CA TRP A 16 7.37 -0.42 -2.39
C TRP A 16 6.57 -1.13 -3.49
N ASN A 17 5.59 -1.95 -3.08
CA ASN A 17 4.68 -2.65 -4.00
C ASN A 17 3.96 -1.69 -4.97
N GLU A 18 3.60 -0.48 -4.52
CA GLU A 18 2.92 0.52 -5.34
C GLU A 18 3.68 0.83 -6.62
N THR A 19 5.00 0.94 -6.54
CA THR A 19 5.83 1.22 -7.73
C THR A 19 5.66 0.11 -8.76
N TYR A 20 5.64 -1.16 -8.34
CA TYR A 20 5.40 -2.28 -9.24
C TYR A 20 3.97 -2.27 -9.81
N VAL A 21 2.95 -2.16 -8.94
CA VAL A 21 1.53 -2.20 -9.37
C VAL A 21 1.21 -1.07 -10.35
N THR A 22 1.63 0.17 -10.04
CA THR A 22 1.38 1.33 -10.89
C THR A 22 2.07 1.20 -12.24
N LEU A 23 3.38 0.90 -12.28
CA LEU A 23 4.15 0.83 -13.52
C LEU A 23 3.77 -0.38 -14.38
N LYS A 24 3.48 -1.54 -13.76
CA LYS A 24 2.97 -2.72 -14.46
C LYS A 24 1.60 -2.44 -15.07
N GLY A 25 0.71 -1.75 -14.33
CA GLY A 25 -0.59 -1.29 -14.83
C GLY A 25 -0.49 -0.29 -16.00
N GLN A 26 0.62 0.45 -16.09
CA GLN A 26 0.95 1.32 -17.23
C GLN A 26 1.57 0.56 -18.42
N GLY A 27 1.74 -0.76 -18.32
CA GLY A 27 2.30 -1.60 -19.39
C GLY A 27 3.83 -1.62 -19.45
N MET A 28 4.52 -1.11 -18.43
CA MET A 28 5.99 -1.12 -18.40
C MET A 28 6.51 -2.56 -18.23
N PRO A 29 7.57 -2.98 -18.96
CA PRO A 29 8.10 -4.34 -18.90
C PRO A 29 8.99 -4.54 -17.66
N ILE A 30 8.40 -4.41 -16.47
CA ILE A 30 9.09 -4.60 -15.18
C ILE A 30 8.63 -5.88 -14.47
N GLU A 31 9.49 -6.42 -13.62
CA GLU A 31 9.19 -7.55 -12.74
C GLU A 31 9.65 -7.28 -11.31
N MET A 32 8.95 -7.87 -10.33
CA MET A 32 9.29 -7.79 -8.92
C MET A 32 9.90 -9.10 -8.45
N ASN A 33 11.14 -9.08 -7.96
CA ASN A 33 11.75 -10.23 -7.32
C ASN A 33 11.28 -10.36 -5.86
N ARG A 34 10.49 -11.39 -5.55
CA ARG A 34 9.93 -11.65 -4.21
C ARG A 34 10.65 -12.78 -3.46
N ASP A 35 11.41 -13.62 -4.16
CA ASP A 35 12.00 -14.84 -3.60
C ASP A 35 13.49 -14.65 -3.32
N THR A 36 13.82 -13.62 -2.54
CA THR A 36 15.20 -13.32 -2.12
C THR A 36 15.64 -14.28 -1.00
N LYS A 37 16.92 -14.68 -1.01
CA LYS A 37 17.47 -15.61 0.00
C LYS A 37 17.52 -15.01 1.40
N GLU A 38 17.67 -13.69 1.45
CA GLU A 38 17.78 -12.87 2.65
C GLU A 38 16.41 -12.55 3.26
N GLY A 39 15.33 -12.92 2.58
CA GLY A 39 13.96 -12.54 2.93
C GLY A 39 13.56 -11.16 2.38
N LEU A 40 12.32 -10.78 2.67
CA LEU A 40 11.71 -9.54 2.21
C LEU A 40 11.57 -8.54 3.35
N SER A 41 11.93 -7.29 3.09
CA SER A 41 11.59 -6.18 3.97
C SER A 41 10.09 -5.94 3.94
N THR A 42 9.48 -5.80 5.11
CA THR A 42 8.06 -5.45 5.25
C THR A 42 7.89 -4.26 6.17
N TRP A 43 6.76 -3.57 6.04
CA TRP A 43 6.42 -2.41 6.85
C TRP A 43 4.95 -2.41 7.21
N VAL A 44 4.64 -2.00 8.44
CA VAL A 44 3.26 -1.87 8.93
C VAL A 44 3.04 -0.42 9.31
N CYS A 45 2.35 0.33 8.44
CA CYS A 45 1.93 1.69 8.74
C CYS A 45 0.77 1.67 9.75
N GLY A 46 0.72 2.67 10.62
CA GLY A 46 -0.37 2.87 11.56
C GLY A 46 -0.66 4.35 11.73
N TYR A 47 -1.93 4.67 12.00
CA TYR A 47 -2.32 6.00 12.42
C TYR A 47 -2.17 6.13 13.94
N VAL A 48 -1.75 7.30 14.39
CA VAL A 48 -1.64 7.65 15.81
C VAL A 48 -2.36 8.96 16.07
N LEU A 49 -3.02 9.05 17.22
CA LEU A 49 -3.58 10.30 17.71
C LEU A 49 -2.53 11.01 18.57
N MET A 50 -2.12 12.20 18.14
CA MET A 50 -1.17 13.01 18.91
C MET A 50 -1.82 13.54 20.18
N LYS A 51 -1.08 13.55 21.30
CA LYS A 51 -1.59 13.99 22.62
C LYS A 51 -2.25 15.37 22.57
N ASP A 52 -1.61 16.30 21.86
CA ASP A 52 -2.03 17.70 21.76
C ASP A 52 -2.57 18.02 20.35
N ALA A 53 -3.18 17.02 19.68
CA ALA A 53 -3.73 17.20 18.34
C ALA A 53 -4.81 18.30 18.33
N PRO A 54 -4.69 19.32 17.46
CA PRO A 54 -5.74 20.31 17.29
C PRO A 54 -6.94 19.68 16.56
N GLY A 55 -8.16 20.17 16.82
CA GLY A 55 -9.38 19.72 16.16
C GLY A 55 -10.31 18.91 17.06
N LYS A 56 -11.28 18.22 16.46
CA LYS A 56 -12.31 17.47 17.17
C LYS A 56 -11.96 16.00 17.22
N LEU A 57 -11.92 15.43 18.43
CA LEU A 57 -11.60 14.02 18.67
C LEU A 57 -12.54 13.08 17.90
N ASP A 58 -13.83 13.40 17.87
CA ASP A 58 -14.83 12.59 17.17
C ASP A 58 -14.53 12.47 15.67
N GLN A 59 -14.07 13.55 15.04
CA GLN A 59 -13.71 13.53 13.61
C GLN A 59 -12.47 12.66 13.35
N ALA A 60 -11.53 12.61 14.29
CA ALA A 60 -10.38 11.72 14.18
C ALA A 60 -10.82 10.25 14.26
N TYR A 61 -11.74 9.91 15.16
CA TYR A 61 -12.30 8.56 15.24
C TYR A 61 -13.21 8.20 14.07
N ASP A 62 -13.97 9.16 13.53
CA ASP A 62 -14.76 8.98 12.31
C ASP A 62 -13.84 8.64 11.14
N PHE A 63 -12.72 9.36 11.00
CA PHE A 63 -11.71 9.04 9.99
C PHE A 63 -11.11 7.64 10.19
N LEU A 64 -10.68 7.30 11.41
CA LEU A 64 -10.13 5.97 11.71
C LEU A 64 -11.15 4.85 11.45
N SER A 65 -12.43 5.09 11.69
CA SER A 65 -13.50 4.14 11.37
C SER A 65 -13.68 4.02 9.86
N ALA A 66 -13.65 5.14 9.14
CA ALA A 66 -13.80 5.17 7.69
C ALA A 66 -12.64 4.48 6.96
N VAL A 67 -11.38 4.71 7.34
CA VAL A 67 -10.22 4.03 6.72
C VAL A 67 -10.25 2.52 6.95
N ASN A 68 -10.84 2.07 8.06
CA ASN A 68 -10.97 0.65 8.38
C ASN A 68 -12.23 0.00 7.80
N ALA A 69 -13.07 0.73 7.06
CA ALA A 69 -14.28 0.15 6.47
C ALA A 69 -13.93 -0.99 5.50
N PRO A 70 -14.75 -2.06 5.40
CA PRO A 70 -14.41 -3.26 4.61
C PRO A 70 -14.05 -2.99 3.15
N GLY A 71 -14.73 -2.03 2.50
CA GLY A 71 -14.47 -1.67 1.10
C GLY A 71 -13.11 -1.03 0.85
N VAL A 72 -12.44 -0.51 1.89
CA VAL A 72 -11.12 0.11 1.75
C VAL A 72 -10.04 -0.93 1.47
N SER A 73 -10.19 -2.17 1.98
CA SER A 73 -9.24 -3.26 1.69
C SER A 73 -9.11 -3.53 0.19
N ASP A 74 -10.24 -3.59 -0.53
CA ASP A 74 -10.25 -3.85 -1.98
C ASP A 74 -9.52 -2.75 -2.75
N TYR A 75 -9.81 -1.50 -2.41
CA TYR A 75 -9.19 -0.35 -3.04
C TYR A 75 -7.68 -0.29 -2.78
N LEU A 76 -7.23 -0.47 -1.53
CA LEU A 76 -5.81 -0.45 -1.20
C LEU A 76 -5.01 -1.54 -1.94
N VAL A 77 -5.57 -2.75 -2.01
CA VAL A 77 -4.93 -3.89 -2.68
C VAL A 77 -4.89 -3.69 -4.20
N LYS A 78 -6.02 -3.33 -4.82
CA LYS A 78 -6.10 -3.24 -6.30
C LYS A 78 -5.43 -2.00 -6.88
N THR A 79 -5.48 -0.88 -6.16
CA THR A 79 -4.95 0.39 -6.68
C THR A 79 -3.49 0.60 -6.31
N PHE A 80 -3.09 0.26 -5.08
CA PHE A 80 -1.73 0.53 -4.60
C PHE A 80 -0.90 -0.73 -4.35
N GLY A 81 -1.47 -1.94 -4.42
CA GLY A 81 -0.74 -3.16 -4.07
C GLY A 81 -0.43 -3.28 -2.59
N TYR A 82 -1.14 -2.54 -1.74
CA TYR A 82 -0.92 -2.52 -0.30
C TYR A 82 -1.91 -3.42 0.44
N GLY A 83 -1.39 -4.25 1.33
CA GLY A 83 -2.22 -4.96 2.29
C GLY A 83 -2.87 -3.98 3.27
N HIS A 84 -4.06 -4.33 3.74
CA HIS A 84 -4.79 -3.54 4.71
C HIS A 84 -4.86 -4.26 6.07
N GLY A 85 -4.79 -3.51 7.17
CA GLY A 85 -4.87 -4.03 8.53
C GLY A 85 -6.24 -4.62 8.92
N ASN A 86 -7.26 -4.49 8.07
CA ASN A 86 -8.56 -5.11 8.29
C ASN A 86 -8.58 -6.56 7.77
N ALA A 87 -8.38 -7.51 8.68
CA ALA A 87 -8.37 -8.95 8.36
C ALA A 87 -9.69 -9.45 7.74
N ALA A 88 -10.84 -8.97 8.22
CA ALA A 88 -12.14 -9.36 7.66
C ALA A 88 -12.33 -8.84 6.23
N GLY A 89 -11.92 -7.59 5.97
CA GLY A 89 -11.93 -7.01 4.64
C GLY A 89 -10.97 -7.74 3.70
N MET A 90 -9.76 -8.08 4.17
CA MET A 90 -8.80 -8.86 3.38
C MET A 90 -9.32 -10.27 3.05
N ALA A 91 -9.97 -10.96 3.99
CA ALA A 91 -10.54 -12.29 3.78
C ALA A 91 -11.74 -12.31 2.81
N ALA A 92 -12.39 -11.15 2.61
CA ALA A 92 -13.50 -10.99 1.68
C ALA A 92 -13.06 -10.70 0.23
N LEU A 93 -11.77 -10.43 -0.02
CA LEU A 93 -11.26 -10.20 -1.36
C LEU A 93 -11.18 -11.52 -2.13
N ASP A 94 -11.54 -11.51 -3.42
CA ASP A 94 -11.26 -12.66 -4.30
C ASP A 94 -9.76 -12.65 -4.63
N HIS A 95 -9.11 -13.80 -4.46
CA HIS A 95 -7.66 -13.97 -4.64
C HIS A 95 -7.28 -14.37 -6.08
N LYS A 96 -8.23 -14.33 -7.02
CA LYS A 96 -8.06 -14.76 -8.40
C LYS A 96 -7.49 -13.68 -9.30
#